data_AF-A0A4Z1BKI7-F1
#
_entry.id   AF-A0A4Z1BKI7-F1
#
_cell.length_a   1.000
_cell.length_b   1.000
_cell.length_c   1.000
_cell.angle_alpha   90.00
_cell.angle_beta   90.00
_cell.angle_gamma   90.00
#
_symmetry.space_group_name_H-M   'P 1'
#
loop_
_entity.id
_entity.type
_entity.pdbx_description
1 polymer ?
#
loop_
_entity_poly.entity_id
_entity_poly.type
_entity_poly.pdbx_seq_one_letter_code
_entity_poly.pdbx_strand_id
1 'polypeptide(L)'
;AALVALPGVGVWTAEIYLKFALGRADVFAAGDLALQEAARVMYDLPARPAPAALRALAEPWQPWRAVAARGLWAYYRLAKGREGTT
;
A
#
# COMPACT_ATOMS: atom_id res chain seq x y z
N ALA A 1 -14.69 -5.12 9.63
CA ALA A 1 -15.29 -6.13 8.72
C ALA A 1 -16.59 -5.67 8.03
N ALA A 2 -17.33 -4.69 8.57
CA ALA A 2 -18.64 -4.29 8.03
C ALA A 2 -18.64 -3.87 6.53
N LEU A 3 -17.61 -3.16 6.05
CA LEU A 3 -17.54 -2.70 4.66
C LEU A 3 -17.40 -3.85 3.64
N VAL A 4 -16.70 -4.93 3.99
CA VAL A 4 -16.43 -6.07 3.08
C VAL A 4 -17.66 -6.96 2.90
N ALA A 5 -18.69 -6.80 3.73
CA ALA A 5 -19.96 -7.50 3.55
C ALA A 5 -20.79 -6.95 2.38
N LEU A 6 -20.43 -5.79 1.83
CA LEU A 6 -21.13 -5.19 0.70
C LEU A 6 -20.68 -5.83 -0.63
N PRO A 7 -21.60 -6.22 -1.52
CA PRO A 7 -21.24 -6.76 -2.82
C PRO A 7 -20.44 -5.73 -3.62
N GLY A 8 -19.28 -6.16 -4.15
CA GLY A 8 -18.35 -5.30 -4.89
C GLY A 8 -17.29 -4.59 -4.03
N VAL A 9 -17.36 -4.68 -2.70
CA VAL A 9 -16.36 -4.09 -1.79
C VAL A 9 -15.37 -5.15 -1.31
N GLY A 10 -14.22 -5.23 -1.98
CA GLY A 10 -13.08 -6.04 -1.53
C GLY A 10 -12.33 -5.42 -0.35
N VAL A 11 -11.45 -6.21 0.28
CA VAL A 11 -10.59 -5.76 1.40
C VAL A 11 -9.77 -4.52 1.02
N TRP A 12 -9.20 -4.52 -0.19
CA TRP A 12 -8.44 -3.37 -0.69
C TRP A 12 -9.32 -2.10 -0.78
N THR A 13 -10.52 -2.21 -1.35
CA THR A 13 -11.45 -1.07 -1.48
C THR A 13 -11.84 -0.52 -0.11
N ALA A 14 -12.09 -1.40 0.86
CA ALA A 14 -12.38 -0.98 2.23
C ALA A 14 -11.19 -0.25 2.89
N GLU A 15 -9.96 -0.74 2.70
CA GLU A 15 -8.74 -0.12 3.23
C GLU A 15 -8.49 1.27 2.61
N ILE A 16 -8.68 1.41 1.30
CA ILE A 16 -8.58 2.70 0.60
C ILE A 16 -9.65 3.68 1.10
N TYR A 17 -10.90 3.23 1.27
CA TYR A 17 -11.98 4.06 1.81
C TYR A 17 -11.68 4.53 3.24
N LEU A 18 -11.23 3.63 4.12
CA LEU A 18 -10.87 3.97 5.50
C LEU A 18 -9.75 5.01 5.56
N LYS A 19 -8.77 4.93 4.66
CA LYS A 19 -7.66 5.88 4.58
C LYS A 19 -8.10 7.26 4.06
N PHE A 20 -8.80 7.32 2.94
CA PHE A 20 -9.10 8.59 2.26
C PHE A 20 -10.40 9.26 2.72
N ALA A 21 -11.48 8.49 2.89
CA ALA A 21 -12.78 9.05 3.27
C ALA A 21 -12.90 9.24 4.79
N LEU A 22 -12.32 8.32 5.58
CA LEU A 22 -12.42 8.34 7.04
C LEU A 22 -11.14 8.78 7.76
N GLY A 23 -10.08 9.13 7.00
CA GLY A 23 -8.86 9.72 7.55
C GLY A 23 -8.09 8.84 8.53
N ARG A 24 -8.26 7.51 8.48
CA ARG A 24 -7.57 6.62 9.43
C ARG A 24 -6.06 6.56 9.13
N ALA A 25 -5.27 7.03 10.09
CA ALA A 25 -3.81 7.10 9.99
C ALA A 25 -3.11 5.73 10.02
N ASP A 26 -3.77 4.71 10.57
CA ASP A 26 -3.21 3.39 10.80
C ASP A 26 -3.81 2.29 9.91
N VAL A 27 -4.00 2.60 8.62
CA VAL A 27 -4.53 1.67 7.62
C VAL A 27 -3.53 1.49 6.49
N PHE A 28 -3.33 0.23 6.07
CA PHE A 28 -2.33 -0.13 5.07
C PHE A 28 -2.89 -1.11 4.04
N ALA A 29 -3.04 -0.64 2.80
CA ALA A 29 -3.62 -1.39 1.70
C ALA A 29 -2.60 -2.34 1.06
N ALA A 30 -2.20 -3.41 1.76
CA ALA A 30 -1.13 -4.31 1.28
C ALA A 30 -1.46 -5.07 -0.03
N GLY A 31 -2.73 -5.10 -0.43
CA GLY A 31 -3.14 -5.62 -1.74
C GLY A 31 -2.78 -4.70 -2.92
N ASP A 32 -2.31 -3.48 -2.66
CA ASP A 32 -1.98 -2.50 -3.68
C ASP A 32 -0.70 -2.87 -4.43
N LEU A 33 -0.80 -3.06 -5.75
CA LEU A 33 0.33 -3.47 -6.59
C LEU A 33 1.45 -2.42 -6.63
N ALA A 34 1.12 -1.13 -6.54
CA ALA A 34 2.13 -0.07 -6.52
C ALA A 34 2.88 -0.06 -5.18
N LEU A 35 2.22 -0.33 -4.06
CA LEU A 35 2.90 -0.50 -2.76
C LEU A 35 3.79 -1.75 -2.74
N GLN A 36 3.33 -2.86 -3.31
CA GLN A 36 4.15 -4.07 -3.42
C GLN A 36 5.39 -3.83 -4.29
N GLU A 37 5.23 -3.15 -5.43
CA GLU A 37 6.36 -2.83 -6.30
C GLU A 37 7.30 -1.80 -5.65
N ALA A 38 6.76 -0.77 -4.98
CA ALA A 38 7.54 0.20 -4.23
C ALA A 38 8.40 -0.47 -3.15
N ALA A 39 7.80 -1.39 -2.39
CA ALA A 39 8.51 -2.15 -1.36
C ALA A 39 9.57 -3.07 -1.97
N ARG A 40 9.28 -3.71 -3.11
CA ARG A 40 10.28 -4.52 -3.83
C ARG A 40 11.52 -3.70 -4.18
N VAL A 41 11.33 -2.52 -4.78
CA VAL A 41 12.44 -1.65 -5.18
C VAL A 41 13.15 -1.06 -3.95
N MET A 42 12.41 -0.63 -2.93
CA MET A 42 12.96 -0.02 -1.72
C MET A 42 13.82 -0.98 -0.89
N TYR A 43 13.40 -2.24 -0.79
CA TYR A 43 14.08 -3.27 0.00
C TYR A 43 14.94 -4.21 -0.85
N ASP A 44 15.14 -3.89 -2.13
CA ASP A 44 15.88 -4.72 -3.11
C ASP A 44 15.47 -6.20 -3.09
N LEU A 45 14.15 -6.43 -3.06
CA LEU A 45 13.60 -7.79 -2.99
C LEU A 45 13.63 -8.46 -4.37
N PRO A 46 13.88 -9.78 -4.43
CA PRO A 46 13.94 -10.52 -5.69
C PRO A 46 12.59 -10.58 -6.41
N ALA A 47 11.48 -10.42 -5.69
CA ALA A 47 10.14 -10.42 -6.24
C ALA A 47 9.21 -9.53 -5.40
N ARG A 48 8.05 -9.15 -5.97
CA ARG A 48 7.02 -8.39 -5.25
C ARG A 48 6.56 -9.18 -4.01
N PRO A 49 6.59 -8.58 -2.81
CA PRO A 49 6.11 -9.25 -1.61
C PRO A 49 4.60 -9.50 -1.73
N ALA A 50 4.17 -10.70 -1.34
CA ALA A 50 2.75 -10.99 -1.21
C ALA A 50 2.09 -10.09 -0.14
N PRO A 51 0.76 -9.87 -0.18
CA PRO A 51 0.08 -8.97 0.75
C PRO A 51 0.37 -9.25 2.23
N ALA A 52 0.51 -10.52 2.63
CA ALA A 52 0.84 -10.90 4.00
C ALA A 52 2.25 -10.45 4.41
N ALA A 53 3.25 -10.69 3.55
CA ALA A 53 4.62 -10.25 3.78
C ALA A 53 4.73 -8.73 3.81
N LEU A 54 4.01 -8.03 2.92
CA LEU A 54 4.00 -6.59 2.91
C LEU A 54 3.31 -6.00 4.17
N ARG A 55 2.26 -6.64 4.70
CA ARG A 55 1.68 -6.25 6.00
C ARG A 55 2.69 -6.40 7.14
N ALA A 56 3.45 -7.50 7.18
CA ALA A 56 4.48 -7.69 8.19
C ALA A 56 5.60 -6.63 8.09
N LEU A 57 6.02 -6.26 6.87
CA LEU A 57 6.96 -5.15 6.66
C LEU A 57 6.42 -3.80 7.15
N ALA A 58 5.10 -3.62 7.13
CA ALA A 58 4.45 -2.38 7.55
C ALA A 58 4.16 -2.29 9.07
N GLU A 59 4.34 -3.38 9.82
CA GLU A 59 4.11 -3.41 11.28
C GLU A 59 4.92 -2.34 12.05
N PRO A 60 6.22 -2.11 11.77
CA PRO A 60 7.00 -1.08 12.46
C PRO A 60 6.54 0.36 12.19
N TRP A 61 5.68 0.59 11.18
CA TRP A 61 5.20 1.93 10.85
C TRP A 61 3.94 2.33 11.62
N GLN A 62 3.46 1.48 12.53
CA GLN A 62 2.39 1.87 13.44
C GLN A 62 2.81 3.09 14.30
N PRO A 63 1.88 4.02 14.59
CA PRO A 63 0.47 4.07 14.18
C PRO A 63 0.22 4.83 12.86
N TRP A 64 1.27 5.04 12.04
CA TRP A 64 1.26 5.94 10.88
C TRP A 64 1.36 5.19 9.54
N ARG A 65 0.86 3.95 9.48
CA ARG A 65 1.00 3.11 8.28
C ARG A 65 0.39 3.74 7.02
N ALA A 66 -0.67 4.53 7.15
CA ALA A 66 -1.26 5.25 6.01
C ALA A 66 -0.32 6.35 5.47
N VAL A 67 0.47 6.99 6.34
CA VAL A 67 1.48 7.98 5.97
C VAL A 67 2.64 7.31 5.25
N ALA A 68 3.14 6.19 5.78
CA ALA A 68 4.17 5.39 5.12
C ALA A 68 3.73 4.93 3.72
N ALA A 69 2.49 4.45 3.57
CA ALA A 69 1.92 4.12 2.27
C ALA A 69 1.88 5.31 1.29
N ARG A 70 1.63 6.53 1.78
CA ARG A 70 1.70 7.74 0.92
C ARG A 70 3.13 8.02 0.46
N GLY A 71 4.12 7.83 1.33
CA GLY A 71 5.53 7.91 0.99
C GLY A 71 5.93 6.87 -0.06
N LEU A 72 5.51 5.62 0.10
CA LEU A 72 5.74 4.54 -0.86
C LEU A 72 5.13 4.83 -2.23
N TRP A 73 3.92 5.40 -2.31
CA TRP A 73 3.35 5.82 -3.60
C TRP A 73 4.13 6.95 -4.26
N ALA A 74 4.62 7.93 -3.48
CA ALA A 74 5.48 8.99 -4.00
C ALA A 74 6.81 8.39 -4.53
N TYR A 75 7.40 7.45 -3.78
CA TYR A 75 8.59 6.72 -4.18
C TYR A 75 8.37 5.90 -5.45
N TYR A 76 7.26 5.16 -5.54
CA TYR A 76 6.87 4.41 -6.73
C TYR A 76 6.81 5.31 -7.97
N ARG A 77 6.20 6.50 -7.85
CA ARG A 77 6.14 7.47 -8.95
C ARG A 77 7.53 7.93 -9.38
N LEU A 78 8.45 8.15 -8.45
CA LEU A 78 9.84 8.53 -8.78
C LEU A 78 10.63 7.38 -9.39
N ALA A 79 10.45 6.16 -8.89
CA ALA A 79 11.10 4.97 -9.41
C ALA A 79 10.62 4.65 -10.84
N LYS A 80 9.30 4.72 -11.10
CA LYS A 80 8.69 4.47 -12.42
C LYS A 80 8.78 5.65 -13.39
N GLY A 81 8.86 6.89 -12.91
CA GLY A 81 9.03 8.08 -13.74
C GLY A 81 10.36 8.14 -14.50
N ARG A 82 11.28 7.20 -14.24
CA ARG A 82 12.53 7.02 -14.99
C ARG A 82 12.40 6.04 -16.17
N GLU A 83 11.28 5.33 -16.32
CA GLU A 83 11.07 4.34 -17.39
C GLU A 83 10.21 4.85 -18.56
N GLY A 84 9.68 6.08 -18.50
CA GLY A 84 8.61 6.55 -19.39
C GLY A 84 8.85 7.88 -20.12
N THR A 85 10.10 8.28 -20.39
CA THR A 85 10.37 9.43 -21.27
C THR A 85 11.72 9.28 -21.98
N THR A 86 11.71 8.51 -23.07
CA THR A 86 12.57 8.67 -24.25
C THR A 86 11.76 8.26 -25.46
#